data_AF-A0A415EKG6-F1
#
_entry.id   AF-A0A415EKG6-F1
#
_cell.length_a   1.000
_cell.length_b   1.000
_cell.length_c   1.000
_cell.angle_alpha   90.00
_cell.angle_beta   90.00
_cell.angle_gamma   90.00
#
_symmetry.space_group_name_H-M   'P 1'
#
loop_
_entity.id
_entity.type
_entity.pdbx_description
1 polymer ?
#
loop_
_entity_poly.entity_id
_entity_poly.type
_entity_poly.pdbx_seq_one_letter_code
_entity_poly.pdbx_strand_id
1 'polypeptide(L)'
;MYLNLLKDQEKKMFLDLCKTIGNSDGDYSDSEKTIIKAYCQEMNIPYDDEPCQQDGEALMKELAAQCSPREKKIIVLELIGLALADEHFTDDERKLIATATKIFGVGEEFAKGCEKATQEYIEAQKLFGQLVFGA
;
A
#
# COMPACT_ATOMS: atom_id res chain seq x y z
N MET A 1 2.42 -5.80 -4.82
CA MET A 1 2.92 -7.18 -5.00
C MET A 1 2.54 -8.08 -3.84
N TYR A 2 1.74 -9.12 -4.13
CA TYR A 2 1.00 -10.07 -3.28
C TYR A 2 -0.52 -9.80 -3.19
N LEU A 3 -1.04 -8.71 -3.75
CA LEU A 3 -2.48 -8.40 -3.79
C LEU A 3 -3.29 -9.46 -4.55
N ASN A 4 -2.71 -10.11 -5.53
CA ASN A 4 -3.36 -11.20 -6.27
C ASN A 4 -3.69 -12.42 -5.40
N LEU A 5 -3.06 -12.55 -4.22
CA LEU A 5 -3.30 -13.63 -3.26
C LEU A 5 -4.42 -13.32 -2.25
N LEU A 6 -4.93 -12.08 -2.22
CA LEU A 6 -6.09 -11.70 -1.42
C LEU A 6 -7.37 -12.30 -2.01
N LYS A 7 -8.41 -12.43 -1.18
CA LYS A 7 -9.75 -12.78 -1.67
C LYS A 7 -10.38 -11.60 -2.39
N ASP A 8 -11.33 -11.86 -3.29
CA ASP A 8 -11.92 -10.81 -4.13
C ASP A 8 -12.58 -9.68 -3.34
N GLN A 9 -13.16 -9.98 -2.17
CA GLN A 9 -13.72 -8.97 -1.27
C GLN A 9 -12.62 -8.10 -0.65
N GLU A 10 -11.51 -8.72 -0.21
CA GLU A 10 -10.38 -8.05 0.43
C GLU A 10 -9.63 -7.16 -0.55
N LYS A 11 -9.52 -7.58 -1.81
CA LYS A 11 -8.94 -6.78 -2.90
C LYS A 11 -9.68 -5.44 -3.09
N LYS A 12 -11.02 -5.48 -3.09
CA LYS A 12 -11.85 -4.27 -3.23
C LYS A 12 -11.67 -3.35 -2.03
N MET A 13 -11.77 -3.91 -0.82
CA MET A 13 -11.60 -3.13 0.41
C MET A 13 -10.18 -2.56 0.56
N PHE A 14 -9.16 -3.28 0.11
CA PHE A 14 -7.79 -2.77 0.06
C PHE A 14 -7.68 -1.59 -0.91
N LEU A 15 -8.30 -1.68 -2.08
CA LEU A 15 -8.33 -0.59 -3.05
C LEU A 15 -9.03 0.65 -2.47
N ASP A 16 -10.18 0.47 -1.82
CA ASP A 16 -10.91 1.55 -1.15
C ASP A 16 -10.07 2.21 -0.04
N LEU A 17 -9.31 1.40 0.70
CA LEU A 17 -8.36 1.89 1.69
C LEU A 17 -7.26 2.73 1.03
N CYS A 18 -6.63 2.24 -0.04
CA CYS A 18 -5.59 3.01 -0.73
C CYS A 18 -6.12 4.32 -1.33
N LYS A 19 -7.34 4.33 -1.89
CA LYS A 19 -8.01 5.54 -2.38
C LYS A 19 -8.30 6.55 -1.27
N THR A 20 -8.67 6.07 -0.08
CA THR A 20 -8.92 6.92 1.09
C THR A 20 -7.61 7.55 1.59
N ILE A 21 -6.53 6.76 1.61
CA ILE A 21 -5.22 7.19 2.09
C ILE A 21 -4.59 8.21 1.12
N GLY A 22 -4.59 7.91 -0.19
CA GLY A 22 -4.06 8.80 -1.21
C GLY A 22 -4.95 10.01 -1.55
N ASN A 23 -6.02 10.24 -0.79
CA ASN A 23 -6.85 11.44 -0.91
C ASN A 23 -6.93 12.18 0.45
N SER A 24 -6.04 11.85 1.39
CA SER A 24 -6.10 12.36 2.76
C SER A 24 -5.63 13.80 2.90
N ASP A 25 -4.81 14.30 1.96
CA ASP A 25 -4.41 15.70 1.84
C ASP A 25 -5.33 16.52 0.92
N GLY A 26 -6.31 15.87 0.28
CA GLY A 26 -7.25 16.45 -0.67
C GLY A 26 -6.71 16.60 -2.10
N ASP A 27 -5.53 16.05 -2.41
CA ASP A 27 -4.96 16.06 -3.76
C ASP A 27 -4.66 14.63 -4.24
N TYR A 28 -5.64 14.01 -4.90
CA TYR A 28 -5.45 12.69 -5.52
C TYR A 28 -4.62 12.81 -6.82
N SER A 29 -3.30 12.76 -6.63
CA SER A 29 -2.26 13.05 -7.63
C SER A 29 -2.16 11.99 -8.73
N ASP A 30 -1.56 12.37 -9.87
CA ASP A 30 -1.32 11.44 -10.99
C ASP A 30 -0.36 10.29 -10.61
N SER A 31 0.55 10.52 -9.66
CA SER A 31 1.42 9.49 -9.07
C SER A 31 0.62 8.44 -8.30
N GLU A 32 -0.32 8.85 -7.46
CA GLU A 32 -1.17 7.93 -6.71
C GLU A 32 -2.09 7.15 -7.64
N LYS A 33 -2.68 7.81 -8.64
CA LYS A 33 -3.45 7.13 -9.69
C LYS A 33 -2.63 6.07 -10.41
N THR A 34 -1.34 6.32 -10.63
CA THR A 34 -0.43 5.36 -11.29
C THR A 34 -0.24 4.11 -10.42
N ILE A 35 -0.04 4.28 -9.11
CA ILE A 35 0.12 3.16 -8.18
C ILE A 35 -1.19 2.37 -8.06
N ILE A 36 -2.32 3.05 -7.93
CA ILE A 36 -3.65 2.42 -7.87
C ILE A 36 -3.94 1.62 -9.15
N LYS A 37 -3.58 2.15 -10.33
CA LYS A 37 -3.68 1.41 -11.59
C LYS A 37 -2.81 0.14 -11.58
N ALA A 38 -1.60 0.22 -11.05
CA ALA A 38 -0.72 -0.94 -10.93
C ALA A 38 -1.34 -2.01 -9.99
N TYR A 39 -1.95 -1.60 -8.89
CA TYR A 39 -2.67 -2.50 -7.98
C TYR A 39 -3.89 -3.15 -8.65
N CYS A 40 -4.68 -2.39 -9.41
CA CYS A 40 -5.79 -2.93 -10.19
C CYS A 40 -5.33 -3.98 -11.20
N GLN A 41 -4.22 -3.72 -11.91
CA GLN A 41 -3.62 -4.67 -12.84
C GLN A 41 -3.16 -5.95 -12.14
N GLU A 42 -2.47 -5.82 -11.00
CA GLU A 42 -2.01 -6.96 -10.21
C GLU A 42 -3.18 -7.82 -9.71
N MET A 43 -4.24 -7.18 -9.24
CA MET A 43 -5.42 -7.85 -8.69
C MET A 43 -6.36 -8.42 -9.75
N ASN A 44 -6.14 -8.07 -11.03
CA ASN A 44 -7.04 -8.32 -12.16
C ASN A 44 -8.45 -7.75 -11.92
N ILE A 45 -8.51 -6.50 -11.45
CA ILE A 45 -9.75 -5.74 -11.18
C ILE A 45 -9.80 -4.51 -12.10
N PRO A 46 -10.99 -4.13 -12.62
CA PRO A 46 -11.13 -2.89 -13.37
C PRO A 46 -10.71 -1.67 -12.56
N TYR A 47 -9.94 -0.77 -13.17
CA TYR A 47 -9.65 0.53 -12.57
C TYR A 47 -10.92 1.39 -12.54
N ASP A 48 -11.11 2.08 -11.43
CA ASP A 48 -12.17 3.03 -11.20
C ASP A 48 -11.58 4.27 -10.53
N ASP A 49 -11.79 5.45 -11.12
CA ASP A 49 -11.25 6.74 -10.68
C ASP A 49 -12.11 7.41 -9.61
N GLU A 50 -13.24 6.81 -9.21
CA GLU A 50 -14.07 7.36 -8.14
C GLU A 50 -13.31 7.33 -6.80
N PRO A 51 -13.18 8.49 -6.10
CA PRO A 51 -12.55 8.54 -4.80
C PRO A 51 -13.39 7.82 -3.75
N CYS A 52 -12.75 7.12 -2.83
CA CYS A 52 -13.45 6.53 -1.70
C CYS A 52 -13.73 7.61 -0.63
N GLN A 53 -14.96 7.69 -0.16
CA GLN A 53 -15.42 8.65 0.88
C GLN A 53 -15.53 7.99 2.27
N GLN A 54 -15.06 6.75 2.41
CA GLN A 54 -15.15 6.02 3.67
C GLN A 54 -14.03 6.43 4.62
N ASP A 55 -14.25 6.20 5.92
CA ASP A 55 -13.23 6.43 6.94
C ASP A 55 -12.14 5.35 6.86
N GLY A 56 -10.88 5.77 6.71
CA GLY A 56 -9.75 4.86 6.53
C GLY A 56 -9.53 3.93 7.73
N GLU A 57 -9.72 4.42 8.96
CA GLU A 57 -9.57 3.60 10.16
C GLU A 57 -10.68 2.54 10.27
N ALA A 58 -11.91 2.90 9.91
CA ALA A 58 -13.04 1.98 9.82
C ALA A 58 -12.77 0.87 8.79
N LEU A 59 -12.28 1.22 7.59
CA LEU A 59 -11.89 0.25 6.56
C LEU A 59 -10.77 -0.69 7.05
N MET A 60 -9.75 -0.16 7.73
CA MET A 60 -8.68 -0.99 8.31
C MET A 60 -9.22 -1.99 9.33
N LYS A 61 -10.14 -1.56 10.21
CA LYS A 61 -10.75 -2.45 11.22
C LYS A 61 -11.60 -3.54 10.56
N GLU A 62 -12.34 -3.19 9.51
CA GLU A 62 -13.16 -4.13 8.78
C GLU A 62 -12.30 -5.18 8.06
N LEU A 63 -11.26 -4.75 7.35
CA LEU A 63 -10.25 -5.63 6.75
C LEU A 63 -9.59 -6.53 7.80
N ALA A 64 -9.19 -5.98 8.95
CA ALA A 64 -8.56 -6.74 10.02
C ALA A 64 -9.49 -7.81 10.62
N ALA A 65 -10.81 -7.63 10.58
CA ALA A 65 -11.77 -8.63 11.04
C ALA A 65 -11.97 -9.78 10.03
N GLN A 66 -11.83 -9.51 8.73
CA GLN A 66 -12.11 -10.48 7.65
C GLN A 66 -10.86 -11.24 7.18
N CYS A 67 -9.68 -10.63 7.31
CA CYS A 67 -8.43 -11.19 6.83
C CYS A 67 -7.79 -12.18 7.81
N SER A 68 -7.18 -13.22 7.26
CA SER A 68 -6.27 -14.14 7.93
C SER A 68 -4.95 -13.46 8.31
N PRO A 69 -4.14 -14.03 9.24
CA PRO A 69 -2.83 -13.47 9.59
C PRO A 69 -1.88 -13.28 8.40
N ARG A 70 -2.01 -14.10 7.35
CA ARG A 70 -1.23 -13.97 6.12
C ARG A 70 -1.70 -12.78 5.29
N GLU A 71 -3.01 -12.65 5.08
CA GLU A 71 -3.61 -11.54 4.31
C GLU A 71 -3.33 -10.18 4.99
N LYS A 72 -3.37 -10.12 6.33
CA LYS A 72 -2.99 -8.91 7.08
C LYS A 72 -1.54 -8.47 6.84
N LYS A 73 -0.61 -9.44 6.76
CA LYS A 73 0.80 -9.16 6.43
C LYS A 73 0.96 -8.65 5.00
N ILE A 74 0.20 -9.21 4.05
CA ILE A 74 0.17 -8.72 2.67
C ILE A 74 -0.30 -7.26 2.67
N ILE A 75 -1.44 -6.95 3.29
CA ILE A 75 -1.98 -5.59 3.34
C ILE A 75 -0.96 -4.60 3.93
N VAL A 76 -0.33 -4.92 5.06
CA VAL A 76 0.67 -4.03 5.68
C VAL A 76 1.88 -3.80 4.77
N LEU A 77 2.42 -4.85 4.14
CA LEU A 77 3.53 -4.72 3.19
C LEU A 77 3.17 -3.78 2.03
N GLU A 78 1.96 -3.89 1.50
CA GLU A 78 1.52 -3.13 0.32
C GLU A 78 1.20 -1.68 0.67
N LEU A 79 0.71 -1.42 1.89
CA LEU A 79 0.59 -0.05 2.42
C LEU A 79 1.97 0.60 2.60
N ILE A 80 2.98 -0.15 3.05
CA ILE A 80 4.37 0.34 3.11
C ILE A 80 4.89 0.64 1.71
N GLY A 81 4.59 -0.22 0.73
CA GLY A 81 4.95 0.01 -0.67
C GLY A 81 4.33 1.29 -1.23
N LEU A 82 3.05 1.55 -0.91
CA LEU A 82 2.35 2.79 -1.29
C LEU A 82 3.01 4.02 -0.67
N ALA A 83 3.27 3.98 0.64
CA ALA A 83 3.86 5.09 1.41
C ALA A 83 5.35 5.37 1.12
N LEU A 84 6.00 4.56 0.28
CA LEU A 84 7.38 4.76 -0.14
C LEU A 84 7.49 5.06 -1.63
N ALA A 85 6.36 5.14 -2.34
CA ALA A 85 6.34 5.22 -3.79
C ALA A 85 6.74 6.61 -4.33
N ASP A 86 6.59 7.67 -3.53
CA ASP A 86 7.04 9.03 -3.84
C ASP A 86 8.46 9.34 -3.31
N GLU A 87 9.14 8.31 -2.79
CA GLU A 87 10.47 8.34 -2.17
C GLU A 87 10.59 9.19 -0.89
N HIS A 88 9.50 9.78 -0.39
CA HIS A 88 9.50 10.65 0.78
C HIS A 88 8.65 10.09 1.90
N PHE A 89 9.24 9.25 2.77
CA PHE A 89 8.50 8.69 3.90
C PHE A 89 8.25 9.74 5.00
N THR A 90 7.14 10.47 4.87
CA THR A 90 6.73 11.56 5.74
C THR A 90 6.32 11.07 7.14
N ASP A 91 6.26 12.00 8.10
CA ASP A 91 5.80 11.69 9.45
C ASP A 91 4.34 11.20 9.48
N ASP A 92 3.50 11.66 8.55
CA ASP A 92 2.10 11.28 8.49
C ASP A 92 1.92 9.87 7.91
N GLU A 93 2.72 9.50 6.91
CA GLU A 93 2.77 8.12 6.42
C GLU A 93 3.32 7.15 7.48
N ARG A 94 4.34 7.56 8.24
CA ARG A 94 4.83 6.76 9.38
C ARG A 94 3.74 6.52 10.42
N LYS A 95 2.94 7.54 10.76
CA LYS A 95 1.80 7.40 11.66
C LYS A 95 0.73 6.47 11.09
N LEU A 96 0.48 6.54 9.79
CA LEU A 96 -0.48 5.68 9.10
C LEU A 96 -0.02 4.22 9.14
N ILE A 97 1.24 3.93 8.81
CA ILE A 97 1.79 2.57 8.88
C ILE A 97 1.79 2.04 10.32
N ALA A 98 2.13 2.87 11.30
CA ALA A 98 2.04 2.50 12.72
C ALA A 98 0.60 2.14 13.12
N THR A 99 -0.38 2.92 12.65
CA THR A 99 -1.81 2.70 12.89
C THR A 99 -2.28 1.40 12.24
N ALA A 100 -1.94 1.19 10.96
CA ALA A 100 -2.23 -0.03 10.23
C ALA A 100 -1.62 -1.25 10.95
N THR A 101 -0.33 -1.20 11.27
CA THR A 101 0.39 -2.29 11.97
C THR A 101 -0.31 -2.69 13.27
N LYS A 102 -0.77 -1.70 14.06
CA LYS A 102 -1.53 -1.90 15.29
C LYS A 102 -2.91 -2.53 15.04
N ILE A 103 -3.68 -2.02 14.09
CA ILE A 103 -5.04 -2.51 13.77
C ILE A 103 -4.99 -3.92 13.18
N PHE A 104 -4.05 -4.17 12.28
CA PHE A 104 -3.84 -5.48 11.67
C PHE A 104 -3.16 -6.49 12.61
N GLY A 105 -2.68 -6.05 13.77
CA GLY A 105 -2.00 -6.93 14.74
C GLY A 105 -0.74 -7.57 14.16
N VAL A 106 -0.06 -6.85 13.27
CA VAL A 106 1.21 -7.27 12.67
C VAL A 106 2.33 -6.76 13.57
N GLY A 107 3.36 -7.57 13.80
CA GLY A 107 4.46 -7.17 14.69
C GLY A 107 5.27 -6.00 14.11
N GLU A 108 5.69 -5.06 14.95
CA GLU A 108 6.51 -3.91 14.53
C GLU A 108 7.80 -4.35 13.80
N GLU A 109 8.42 -5.43 14.24
CA GLU A 109 9.62 -5.98 13.60
C GLU A 109 9.37 -6.49 12.18
N PHE A 110 8.15 -6.98 11.90
CA PHE A 110 7.76 -7.31 10.54
C PHE A 110 7.63 -6.06 9.69
N ALA A 111 6.94 -5.03 10.19
CA ALA A 111 6.76 -3.77 9.46
C ALA A 111 8.12 -3.10 9.14
N LYS A 112 9.04 -3.02 10.11
CA LYS A 112 10.41 -2.53 9.90
C LYS A 112 11.18 -3.38 8.88
N GLY A 113 11.02 -4.70 8.92
CA GLY A 113 11.62 -5.61 7.94
C GLY A 113 11.10 -5.34 6.52
N CYS A 114 9.79 -5.09 6.38
CA CYS A 114 9.19 -4.71 5.12
C CYS A 114 9.68 -3.34 4.62
N GLU A 115 9.72 -2.31 5.48
CA GLU A 115 10.25 -0.98 5.13
C GLU A 115 11.68 -1.10 4.58
N LYS A 116 12.55 -1.81 5.31
CA LYS A 116 13.94 -2.02 4.88
C LYS A 116 14.03 -2.77 3.55
N ALA A 117 13.28 -3.86 3.38
CA ALA A 117 13.30 -4.65 2.15
C ALA A 117 12.78 -3.86 0.94
N THR A 118 11.75 -3.03 1.14
CA THR A 118 11.20 -2.16 0.09
C THR A 118 12.21 -1.08 -0.32
N GLN A 119 12.91 -0.46 0.63
CA GLN A 119 13.98 0.49 0.33
C GLN A 119 15.13 -0.16 -0.46
N GLU A 120 15.61 -1.32 -0.03
CA GLU A 120 16.64 -2.08 -0.75
C GLU A 120 16.19 -2.44 -2.18
N TYR A 121 14.91 -2.78 -2.36
CA TYR A 121 14.32 -3.05 -3.66
C TYR A 121 14.31 -1.82 -4.58
N ILE A 122 13.89 -0.66 -4.06
CA ILE A 122 13.89 0.62 -4.81
C ILE A 122 15.31 0.97 -5.24
N GLU A 123 16.29 0.88 -4.35
CA GLU A 123 17.70 1.18 -4.67
C GLU A 123 18.26 0.20 -5.72
N ALA A 124 17.90 -1.08 -5.64
CA ALA A 124 18.27 -2.05 -6.68
C ALA A 124 17.66 -1.70 -8.04
N GLN A 125 16.39 -1.28 -8.09
CA GLN A 125 15.75 -0.83 -9.32
C GLN A 125 16.46 0.37 -9.93
N LYS A 126 16.85 1.36 -9.11
CA LYS A 126 17.62 2.54 -9.55
C LYS A 126 18.95 2.12 -10.16
N LEU A 127 19.67 1.22 -9.50
CA LEU A 127 20.94 0.68 -10.02
C LEU A 127 20.75 -0.03 -11.36
N PHE A 128 19.71 -0.86 -11.52
CA PHE A 128 19.40 -1.47 -12.81
C PHE A 128 19.10 -0.41 -13.87
N GLY A 129 18.32 0.63 -13.54
CA GLY A 129 18.05 1.75 -14.43
C GLY A 129 19.32 2.42 -14.94
N GLN A 130 20.25 2.75 -14.03
CA GLN A 130 21.55 3.34 -14.39
C GLN A 130 22.39 2.43 -15.28
N LEU A 131 22.42 1.13 -14.99
CA LEU A 131 23.18 0.15 -15.77
C LEU A 131 22.61 -0.06 -17.18
N VAL A 132 21.29 -0.03 -17.32
CA VAL A 132 20.60 -0.31 -18.59
C VAL A 132 20.56 0.94 -19.48
N PHE A 133 20.23 2.10 -18.92
CA PHE A 133 19.97 3.32 -19.69
C PHE A 133 21.16 4.28 -19.74
N GLY A 134 22.18 4.07 -18.90
CA GLY A 134 23.25 5.05 -18.70
C GLY A 134 22.75 6.25 -17.88
N ALA A 135 23.64 6.84 -17.08
CA ALA A 135 23.35 8.02 -16.28
C ALA A 135 22.95 9.24 -17.13
#